data_AF-A0A843JU82-F1
#
_entry.id   AF-A0A843JU82-F1
#
_cell.length_a   1.000
_cell.length_b   1.000
_cell.length_c   1.000
_cell.angle_alpha   90.00
_cell.angle_beta   90.00
_cell.angle_gamma   90.00
#
_symmetry.space_group_name_H-M   'P 1'
#
loop_
_entity.id
_entity.type
_entity.pdbx_description
1 polymer ?
#
loop_
_entity_poly.entity_id
_entity_poly.type
_entity_poly.pdbx_seq_one_letter_code
_entity_poly.pdbx_strand_id
1 'polypeptide(L)'
;MDKTKKTVRTRDFIISTDGLLFASTNYIHPEDRIICFLRYIPDENGDREKDGIRYSKVGSEEAYAYLRENHPDYLYFCDVTNVEMMGVPIDKVERIIKPEERLKGLRETYYESINEKVKNGEELDYKEELLSKLFDLSDFFHYVAG
;
A
#
# COMPACT_ATOMS: atom_id res chain seq x y z
N MET A 1 -24.53 7.96 6.66
CA MET A 1 -23.58 7.60 5.59
C MET A 1 -22.21 7.47 6.22
N ASP A 2 -21.69 6.26 6.21
CA ASP A 2 -20.54 5.83 7.01
C ASP A 2 -19.23 6.50 6.54
N LYS A 3 -18.43 6.98 7.50
CA LYS A 3 -17.18 7.74 7.30
C LYS A 3 -15.98 6.84 6.96
N THR A 4 -16.21 5.59 6.58
CA THR A 4 -15.21 4.56 6.31
C THR A 4 -14.85 4.38 4.83
N LYS A 5 -15.60 4.98 3.89
CA LYS A 5 -15.18 5.07 2.47
C LYS A 5 -14.05 6.12 2.30
N LYS A 6 -12.90 5.88 2.93
CA LYS A 6 -11.65 6.50 2.44
C LYS A 6 -11.50 6.02 1.00
N THR A 7 -11.47 6.96 0.06
CA THR A 7 -11.33 6.63 -1.36
C THR A 7 -9.99 5.93 -1.57
N VAL A 8 -10.06 4.69 -2.02
CA VAL A 8 -8.88 3.95 -2.47
C VAL A 8 -8.38 4.63 -3.74
N ARG A 9 -7.07 4.81 -3.83
CA ARG A 9 -6.41 5.50 -4.94
C ARG A 9 -5.34 4.59 -5.54
N THR A 10 -4.89 4.96 -6.73
CA THR A 10 -3.75 4.28 -7.35
C THR A 10 -2.55 4.27 -6.39
N ARG A 11 -1.86 3.12 -6.32
CA ARG A 11 -0.70 2.85 -5.44
C ARG A 11 -1.03 2.62 -3.96
N ASP A 12 -2.30 2.70 -3.54
CA ASP A 12 -2.69 2.12 -2.25
C ASP A 12 -2.49 0.61 -2.31
N PHE A 13 -2.09 0.02 -1.18
CA PHE A 13 -1.99 -1.42 -1.03
C PHE A 13 -3.16 -1.97 -0.24
N ILE A 14 -3.78 -3.04 -0.74
CA ILE A 14 -4.86 -3.76 -0.06
C ILE A 14 -4.28 -5.06 0.46
N ILE A 15 -4.44 -5.32 1.74
CA ILE A 15 -4.22 -6.62 2.36
C ILE A 15 -5.59 -7.27 2.48
N SER A 16 -5.74 -8.44 1.89
CA SER A 16 -6.97 -9.21 2.01
C SER A 16 -6.96 -10.12 3.23
N THR A 17 -8.15 -10.56 3.65
CA THR A 17 -8.32 -11.55 4.73
C THR A 17 -7.68 -12.90 4.41
N ASP A 18 -7.44 -13.18 3.13
CA ASP A 18 -6.75 -14.39 2.65
C ASP A 18 -5.20 -14.22 2.64
N GLY A 19 -4.69 -13.10 3.19
CA GLY A 19 -3.26 -12.81 3.26
C GLY A 19 -2.64 -12.37 1.94
N LEU A 20 -3.44 -12.07 0.91
CA LEU A 20 -2.94 -11.62 -0.39
C LEU A 20 -2.75 -10.10 -0.39
N LEU A 21 -1.70 -9.63 -1.08
CA LEU A 21 -1.42 -8.19 -1.20
C LEU A 21 -1.63 -7.70 -2.62
N PHE A 22 -2.51 -6.71 -2.75
CA PHE A 22 -2.87 -6.09 -4.02
C PHE A 22 -2.43 -4.63 -4.05
N ALA A 23 -2.12 -4.12 -5.23
CA ALA A 23 -1.94 -2.70 -5.47
C ALA A 23 -3.16 -2.16 -6.23
N SER A 24 -3.80 -1.11 -5.72
CA SER A 24 -4.88 -0.44 -6.44
C SER A 24 -4.34 0.22 -7.72
N THR A 25 -5.07 0.03 -8.81
CA THR A 25 -4.76 0.57 -10.14
C THR A 25 -5.71 1.67 -10.59
N ASN A 26 -6.77 1.93 -9.83
CA ASN A 26 -7.86 2.82 -10.22
C ASN A 26 -8.20 3.82 -9.10
N TYR A 27 -8.94 4.88 -9.47
CA TYR A 27 -9.53 5.84 -8.53
C TYR A 27 -11.03 5.63 -8.34
N ILE A 28 -11.65 4.95 -9.29
CA ILE A 28 -13.08 4.64 -9.31
C ILE A 28 -13.19 3.13 -9.21
N HIS A 29 -13.98 2.68 -8.25
CA HIS A 29 -14.19 1.27 -7.95
C HIS A 29 -15.70 0.99 -7.91
N PRO A 30 -16.14 -0.21 -8.31
CA PRO A 30 -17.50 -0.68 -8.08
C PRO A 30 -17.87 -0.64 -6.58
N GLU A 31 -19.16 -0.74 -6.27
CA GLU A 31 -19.61 -0.67 -4.88
C GLU A 31 -19.20 -1.90 -4.05
N ASP A 32 -19.08 -3.06 -4.70
CA ASP A 32 -18.84 -4.37 -4.09
C ASP A 32 -17.36 -4.75 -4.00
N ARG A 33 -16.46 -4.03 -4.68
CA ARG A 33 -15.02 -4.41 -4.75
C ARG A 33 -14.09 -3.25 -5.03
N ILE A 34 -12.82 -3.44 -4.70
CA ILE A 34 -11.72 -2.53 -5.05
C ILE A 34 -10.95 -3.12 -6.24
N ILE A 35 -11.03 -2.47 -7.40
CA ILE A 35 -10.18 -2.77 -8.56
C ILE A 35 -8.70 -2.62 -8.20
N CYS A 36 -7.94 -3.68 -8.42
CA CYS A 36 -6.53 -3.74 -8.04
C CYS A 36 -5.79 -4.81 -8.84
N PHE A 37 -4.51 -4.97 -8.57
CA PHE A 37 -3.68 -6.02 -9.15
C PHE A 37 -3.00 -6.82 -8.05
N LEU A 38 -3.05 -8.16 -8.09
CA LEU A 38 -2.33 -9.00 -7.14
C LEU A 38 -0.82 -8.83 -7.36
N ARG A 39 -0.08 -8.55 -6.28
CA ARG A 39 1.36 -8.32 -6.35
C ARG A 39 2.15 -9.33 -5.55
N TYR A 40 1.60 -9.80 -4.44
CA TYR A 40 2.29 -10.73 -3.57
C TYR A 40 1.36 -11.80 -3.01
N ILE A 41 1.85 -13.03 -3.01
CA ILE A 41 1.22 -14.21 -2.43
C ILE A 41 2.06 -14.71 -1.25
N PRO A 42 1.47 -15.20 -0.16
CA PRO A 42 2.21 -15.85 0.91
C PRO A 42 3.05 -17.02 0.36
N ASP A 43 4.34 -17.03 0.70
CA ASP A 43 5.28 -18.05 0.27
C ASP A 43 6.43 -18.13 1.28
N GLU A 44 6.59 -19.27 1.95
CA GLU A 44 7.66 -19.51 2.93
C GLU A 44 9.07 -19.34 2.32
N ASN A 45 9.20 -19.58 1.02
CA ASN A 45 10.46 -19.41 0.28
C ASN A 45 10.58 -18.03 -0.39
N GLY A 46 9.59 -17.16 -0.19
CA GLY A 46 9.53 -15.83 -0.77
C GLY A 46 10.69 -14.91 -0.33
N ASP A 47 11.04 -13.98 -1.21
CA ASP A 47 12.14 -13.02 -1.04
C ASP A 47 11.66 -11.64 -0.53
N ARG A 48 10.37 -11.51 -0.22
CA ARG A 48 9.78 -10.34 0.43
C ARG A 48 9.25 -10.73 1.80
N GLU A 49 9.32 -9.82 2.75
CA GLU A 49 8.80 -10.03 4.10
C GLU A 49 7.97 -8.84 4.54
N LYS A 50 6.85 -9.11 5.18
CA LYS A 50 6.05 -8.12 5.89
C LYS A 50 5.47 -8.73 7.15
N ASP A 51 5.72 -8.10 8.29
CA ASP A 51 5.23 -8.52 9.61
C ASP A 51 5.55 -10.00 9.92
N GLY A 52 6.75 -10.47 9.53
CA GLY A 52 7.21 -11.84 9.72
C GLY A 52 6.64 -12.87 8.74
N ILE A 53 5.75 -12.47 7.82
CA ILE A 53 5.22 -13.32 6.76
C ILE A 53 6.06 -13.11 5.50
N ARG A 54 6.47 -14.21 4.87
CA ARG A 54 7.19 -14.20 3.60
C ARG A 54 6.25 -14.27 2.41
N TYR A 55 6.64 -13.60 1.34
CA TYR A 55 5.85 -13.47 0.14
C TYR A 55 6.70 -13.60 -1.12
N SER A 56 6.09 -14.16 -2.16
CA SER A 56 6.60 -14.14 -3.53
C SER A 56 5.88 -13.08 -4.36
N LYS A 57 6.64 -12.32 -5.15
CA LYS A 57 6.07 -11.35 -6.08
C LYS A 57 5.59 -12.06 -7.34
N VAL A 58 4.35 -11.81 -7.73
CA VAL A 58 3.77 -12.40 -8.94
C VAL A 58 3.63 -11.39 -10.07
N GLY A 59 3.87 -11.86 -11.29
CA GLY A 59 3.57 -11.15 -12.53
C GLY A 59 2.09 -11.23 -12.92
N SER A 60 1.73 -10.65 -14.06
CA SER A 60 0.32 -10.58 -14.49
C SER A 60 -0.31 -11.94 -14.77
N GLU A 61 0.37 -12.78 -15.56
CA GLU A 61 -0.14 -14.10 -15.93
C GLU A 61 -0.23 -15.02 -14.72
N GLU A 62 0.84 -15.05 -13.91
CA GLU A 62 0.91 -15.79 -12.65
C GLU A 62 -0.20 -15.38 -11.67
N ALA A 63 -0.45 -14.08 -11.54
CA ALA A 63 -1.51 -13.57 -10.68
C ALA A 63 -2.90 -14.06 -11.12
N TYR A 64 -3.23 -13.98 -12.42
CA TYR A 64 -4.51 -14.50 -12.91
C TYR A 64 -4.61 -16.02 -12.73
N ALA A 65 -3.56 -16.78 -13.03
CA ALA A 65 -3.55 -18.23 -12.84
C ALA A 65 -3.78 -18.61 -11.37
N TYR A 66 -3.02 -17.99 -10.47
CA TYR A 66 -3.13 -18.21 -9.03
C TYR A 66 -4.52 -17.89 -8.49
N LEU A 67 -5.08 -16.73 -8.88
CA LEU A 67 -6.42 -16.33 -8.45
C LEU A 67 -7.50 -17.27 -9.00
N ARG A 68 -7.43 -17.67 -10.28
CA ARG A 68 -8.42 -18.63 -10.83
C ARG A 68 -8.43 -19.96 -10.11
N GLU A 69 -7.26 -20.44 -9.69
CA GLU A 69 -7.12 -21.72 -9.02
C GLU A 69 -7.51 -21.65 -7.53
N ASN A 70 -7.08 -20.61 -6.82
CA ASN A 70 -7.13 -20.57 -5.34
C ASN A 70 -8.19 -19.61 -4.79
N HIS A 71 -8.44 -18.49 -5.48
CA HIS A 71 -9.28 -17.39 -4.98
C HIS A 71 -10.13 -16.77 -6.12
N PRO A 72 -10.99 -17.56 -6.80
CA PRO A 72 -11.68 -17.12 -8.02
C PRO A 72 -12.64 -15.95 -7.79
N ASP A 73 -13.08 -15.73 -6.55
CA ASP A 73 -13.96 -14.62 -6.14
C ASP A 73 -13.28 -13.23 -6.22
N TYR A 74 -11.95 -13.19 -6.31
CA TYR A 74 -11.19 -11.97 -6.58
C TYR A 74 -11.15 -11.59 -8.05
N LEU A 75 -11.69 -12.42 -8.93
CA LEU A 75 -11.84 -12.13 -10.35
C LEU A 75 -13.29 -11.79 -10.66
N TYR A 76 -13.49 -10.84 -11.55
CA TYR A 76 -14.81 -10.50 -12.06
C TYR A 76 -14.77 -10.00 -13.48
N PHE A 77 -15.88 -10.16 -14.19
CA PHE A 77 -16.05 -9.55 -15.48
C PHE A 77 -16.52 -8.10 -15.32
N CYS A 78 -15.74 -7.15 -15.85
CA CYS A 78 -16.11 -5.75 -15.83
C CYS A 78 -16.90 -5.39 -17.10
N ASP A 79 -18.20 -5.13 -16.95
CA ASP A 79 -19.11 -4.81 -18.08
C ASP A 79 -18.70 -3.54 -18.85
N VAL A 80 -17.99 -2.62 -18.19
CA VAL A 80 -17.52 -1.37 -18.81
C VAL A 80 -16.36 -1.62 -19.76
N THR A 81 -15.41 -2.46 -19.36
CA THR A 81 -14.19 -2.74 -20.14
C THR A 81 -14.27 -4.04 -20.96
N ASN A 82 -15.31 -4.85 -20.76
CA ASN A 82 -15.52 -6.16 -21.38
C ASN A 82 -14.33 -7.11 -21.21
N VAL A 83 -13.68 -7.07 -20.05
CA VAL A 83 -12.56 -7.95 -19.71
C VAL A 83 -12.69 -8.45 -18.28
N GLU A 84 -12.15 -9.63 -18.01
CA GLU A 84 -11.93 -10.11 -16.65
C GLU A 84 -10.88 -9.24 -15.96
N MET A 85 -11.19 -8.80 -14.75
CA MET A 85 -10.35 -7.95 -13.93
C MET A 85 -10.19 -8.55 -12.54
N MET A 86 -9.11 -8.17 -11.88
CA MET A 86 -8.91 -8.47 -10.46
C MET A 86 -9.56 -7.36 -9.61
N GLY A 87 -10.20 -7.76 -8.52
CA GLY A 87 -10.69 -6.83 -7.51
C GLY A 87 -11.01 -7.53 -6.21
N VAL A 88 -10.57 -6.95 -5.09
CA VAL A 88 -10.84 -7.48 -3.75
C VAL A 88 -12.28 -7.14 -3.36
N PRO A 89 -13.14 -8.14 -3.07
CA PRO A 89 -14.47 -7.89 -2.49
C PRO A 89 -14.35 -7.08 -1.20
N ILE A 90 -15.26 -6.13 -0.97
CA ILE A 90 -15.16 -5.20 0.19
C ILE A 90 -15.12 -5.94 1.53
N ASP A 91 -15.85 -7.05 1.66
CA ASP A 91 -15.89 -7.90 2.84
C ASP A 91 -14.60 -8.71 3.07
N LYS A 92 -13.76 -8.85 2.04
CA LYS A 92 -12.44 -9.48 2.10
C LYS A 92 -11.29 -8.49 2.25
N VAL A 93 -11.57 -7.20 2.45
CA VAL A 93 -10.56 -6.19 2.74
C VAL A 93 -10.24 -6.22 4.23
N GLU A 94 -9.06 -6.73 4.59
CA GLU A 94 -8.58 -6.66 5.98
C GLU A 94 -8.05 -5.27 6.30
N ARG A 95 -7.18 -4.73 5.42
CA ARG A 95 -6.54 -3.45 5.65
C ARG A 95 -6.13 -2.78 4.35
N ILE A 96 -6.22 -1.44 4.33
CA ILE A 96 -5.66 -0.62 3.26
C ILE A 96 -4.46 0.15 3.81
N ILE A 97 -3.32 0.04 3.12
CA ILE A 97 -2.09 0.79 3.39
C ILE A 97 -2.01 1.94 2.40
N LYS A 98 -2.08 3.15 2.94
CA LYS A 98 -1.91 4.41 2.20
C LYS A 98 -0.49 4.92 2.37
N PRO A 99 0.31 5.05 1.30
CA PRO A 99 1.69 5.53 1.39
C PRO A 99 1.82 6.86 2.13
N GLU A 100 0.89 7.80 1.88
CA GLU A 100 0.86 9.12 2.51
C GLU A 100 0.61 9.06 4.01
N GLU A 101 -0.25 8.15 4.47
CA GLU A 101 -0.53 7.97 5.90
C GLU A 101 0.66 7.31 6.60
N ARG A 102 1.32 6.36 5.93
CA ARG A 102 2.52 5.73 6.46
C ARG A 102 3.68 6.72 6.60
N LEU A 103 3.90 7.56 5.59
CA LEU A 103 4.91 8.62 5.61
C LEU A 103 4.61 9.65 6.70
N LYS A 104 3.34 10.08 6.83
CA LYS A 104 2.92 10.99 7.89
C LYS A 104 3.21 10.43 9.28
N GLY A 105 2.87 9.17 9.54
CA GLY A 105 3.16 8.54 10.84
C GLY A 105 4.66 8.43 11.13
N LEU A 106 5.50 8.20 10.11
CA LEU A 106 6.97 8.24 10.27
C LEU A 106 7.45 9.64 10.66
N ARG A 107 6.87 10.69 10.06
CA ARG A 107 7.19 12.08 10.43
C ARG A 107 6.81 12.36 11.87
N GLU A 108 5.57 12.08 12.28
CA GLU A 108 5.12 12.28 13.66
C GLU A 108 5.99 11.53 14.69
N THR A 109 6.49 10.35 14.33
CA THR A 109 7.32 9.55 15.25
C THR A 109 8.75 10.10 15.40
N TYR A 110 9.38 10.54 14.31
CA TYR A 110 10.82 10.83 14.29
C TYR A 110 11.15 12.31 14.04
N TYR A 111 10.40 12.97 13.15
CA TYR A 111 10.73 14.29 12.64
C TYR A 111 10.69 15.38 13.72
N GLU A 112 9.71 15.33 14.63
CA GLU A 112 9.62 16.32 15.71
C GLU A 112 10.86 16.29 16.61
N SER A 113 11.23 15.10 17.08
CA SER A 113 12.42 14.91 17.93
C SER A 113 13.73 15.28 17.22
N ILE A 114 13.89 14.91 15.94
CA ILE A 114 15.10 15.21 15.16
C ILE A 114 15.18 16.71 14.88
N ASN A 115 14.08 17.37 14.54
CA ASN A 115 14.06 18.81 14.27
C ASN A 115 14.34 19.65 15.52
N GLU A 116 13.87 19.23 16.69
CA GLU A 116 14.20 19.90 17.96
C GLU A 116 15.71 19.85 18.22
N LYS A 117 16.32 18.67 18.08
CA LYS A 117 17.78 18.51 18.18
C LYS A 117 18.54 19.42 17.20
N VAL A 118 18.12 19.44 15.93
CA VAL A 118 18.74 20.30 14.90
C VAL A 118 18.63 21.78 15.27
N LYS A 119 17.46 22.24 15.73
CA LYS A 119 17.25 23.64 16.16
C LYS A 119 18.09 24.00 17.37
N ASN A 120 18.29 23.06 18.29
CA ASN A 120 19.11 23.25 19.48
C ASN A 120 20.61 23.13 19.21
N GLY A 121 21.01 22.76 17.98
CA GLY A 121 22.42 22.52 17.63
C GLY A 121 22.99 21.26 18.27
N GLU A 122 22.14 20.30 18.62
CA GLU A 122 22.55 19.01 19.18
C GLU A 122 23.16 18.10 18.09
N GLU A 123 24.12 17.28 18.48
CA GLU A 123 24.73 16.30 17.58
C GLU A 123 23.73 15.18 17.27
N LEU A 124 23.56 14.88 15.99
CA LEU A 124 22.71 13.78 15.51
C LEU A 124 23.54 12.52 15.34
N ASP A 125 22.97 11.36 15.67
CA ASP A 125 23.58 10.11 15.24
C ASP A 125 23.41 9.88 13.73
N TYR A 126 24.11 8.90 13.17
CA TYR A 126 24.09 8.61 11.73
C TYR A 126 22.67 8.30 11.19
N LYS A 127 21.83 7.63 11.98
CA LYS A 127 20.46 7.30 11.57
C LYS A 127 19.60 8.55 11.57
N GLU A 128 19.73 9.40 12.58
CA GLU A 128 19.04 10.68 12.68
C GLU A 128 19.43 11.62 11.54
N GLU A 129 20.72 11.69 11.19
CA GLU A 129 21.21 12.47 10.05
C GLU A 129 20.61 11.97 8.73
N LEU A 130 20.58 10.65 8.52
CA LEU A 130 20.00 10.03 7.32
C LEU A 130 18.50 10.31 7.24
N LEU A 131 17.77 10.14 8.36
CA LEU A 131 16.34 10.43 8.43
C LEU A 131 16.05 11.90 8.16
N SER A 132 16.83 12.81 8.73
CA SER A 132 16.72 14.25 8.47
C SER A 132 16.83 14.57 6.97
N LYS A 133 17.86 14.05 6.30
CA LYS A 133 18.04 14.20 4.84
C LYS A 133 16.90 13.60 4.02
N LEU A 134 16.38 12.44 4.43
CA LEU A 134 15.23 11.80 3.76
C LEU A 134 13.95 12.63 3.91
N PHE A 135 13.73 13.23 5.08
CA PHE A 135 12.58 14.10 5.31
C PHE A 135 12.68 15.40 4.52
N ASP A 136 13.85 16.04 4.49
CA ASP A 136 14.11 17.22 3.65
C ASP A 136 13.84 16.93 2.16
N LEU A 137 14.37 15.81 1.65
CA LEU A 137 14.10 15.36 0.29
C LEU A 137 12.59 15.12 0.05
N SER A 138 11.90 14.55 1.03
CA SER A 138 10.46 14.33 0.96
C SER A 138 9.69 15.65 0.91
N ASP A 139 10.09 16.66 1.68
CA ASP A 139 9.48 18.00 1.68
C ASP A 139 9.65 18.71 0.34
N PHE A 140 10.82 18.56 -0.31
CA PHE A 140 11.05 19.08 -1.66
C PHE A 140 10.00 18.57 -2.68
N PHE A 141 9.66 17.29 -2.66
CA PHE A 141 8.68 16.71 -3.58
C PHE A 141 7.22 16.95 -3.17
N HIS A 142 6.96 17.26 -1.91
CA HIS A 142 5.63 17.50 -1.37
C HIS A 142 5.33 18.98 -1.11
N TYR A 143 6.12 19.89 -1.70
CA TYR A 143 5.84 21.32 -1.64
C TYR A 143 4.44 21.60 -2.21
N VAL A 144 3.51 21.98 -1.33
CA VAL A 144 2.21 22.52 -1.71
C VAL A 144 2.37 24.03 -1.79
N ALA A 145 2.28 24.59 -3.00
CA ALA A 145 2.17 26.03 -3.15
C ALA A 145 0.91 26.51 -2.41
N GLY A 146 1.09 27.45 -1.49
CA GLY A 146 0.02 28.05 -0.70
C GLY A 146 -0.95 28.90 -1.50
#